data_AF-A0A7Y1MVT1-F1
#
_entry.id   AF-A0A7Y1MVT1-F1
#
_cell.length_a   1.000
_cell.length_b   1.000
_cell.length_c   1.000
_cell.angle_alpha   90.00
_cell.angle_beta   90.00
_cell.angle_gamma   90.00
#
_symmetry.space_group_name_H-M   'P 1'
#
loop_
_entity.id
_entity.type
_entity.pdbx_description
1 polymer ?
#
loop_
_entity_poly.entity_id
_entity_poly.type
_entity_poly.pdbx_seq_one_letter_code
_entity_poly.pdbx_strand_id
1 'polypeptide(L)'
;MRQQYLALLSVFASLPAMALTFQTRLENIEWKVEGDKFECRLSQPITDFGSGEFVRRAGEQATFRLKAYNSALGVGSATLLAAAAPWQPGRGDINLGAVRAGSGDVLFNSSQAQAGRLFNGLLDGRSPTVRHYSRDGGYSEIRLLPVRFNKAYSDYQLCTAKLLPMNFEQVKQAEVGFPGGGIDLDPAAKAKLMVMLEFIKADPTVNHIELDGHSDNSGNRLTNRDLSRRRGLAVMDFFKANGIPESQIVLRFHGERYPLVPNTNPANRAKNRRVNIHLDRVPAPEKPAPQATAPANAAATS
;
A
#
# COMPACT_ATOMS: atom_id res chain seq x y z
N MET A 1 80.29 -22.56 -18.03
CA MET A 1 79.06 -21.75 -18.12
C MET A 1 77.89 -22.64 -18.51
N ARG A 2 76.99 -22.99 -17.58
CA ARG A 2 75.67 -23.56 -17.88
C ARG A 2 74.74 -23.18 -16.73
N GLN A 3 73.91 -22.16 -16.95
CA GLN A 3 72.87 -21.73 -16.03
C GLN A 3 71.65 -22.62 -16.25
N GLN A 4 71.25 -23.37 -15.21
CA GLN A 4 69.94 -24.03 -15.16
C GLN A 4 68.89 -22.98 -14.77
N TYR A 5 67.97 -22.67 -15.68
CA TYR A 5 66.77 -21.89 -15.40
C TYR A 5 65.70 -22.81 -14.83
N LEU A 6 65.39 -22.65 -13.54
CA LEU A 6 64.19 -23.20 -12.91
C LEU A 6 62.99 -22.34 -13.32
N ALA A 7 62.20 -22.83 -14.28
CA ALA A 7 60.90 -22.26 -14.60
C ALA A 7 59.88 -22.68 -13.53
N LEU A 8 59.52 -21.75 -12.65
CA LEU A 8 58.45 -21.92 -11.67
C LEU A 8 57.10 -21.83 -12.42
N LEU A 9 56.49 -22.97 -12.73
CA LEU A 9 55.10 -23.03 -13.23
C LEU A 9 54.15 -22.72 -12.07
N SER A 10 53.75 -21.45 -11.94
CA SER A 10 52.63 -21.05 -11.08
C SER A 10 51.32 -21.49 -11.70
N VAL A 11 50.83 -22.67 -11.29
CA VAL A 11 49.46 -23.12 -11.57
C VAL A 11 48.51 -22.25 -10.77
N PHE A 12 47.91 -21.24 -11.41
CA PHE A 12 46.76 -20.52 -10.85
C PHE A 12 45.57 -21.49 -10.83
N ALA A 13 45.31 -22.10 -9.67
CA ALA A 13 44.05 -22.81 -9.43
C ALA A 13 42.91 -21.79 -9.37
N SER A 14 42.25 -21.53 -10.49
CA SER A 14 41.02 -20.76 -10.54
C SER A 14 39.91 -21.57 -9.87
N LEU A 15 39.57 -21.24 -8.62
CA LEU A 15 38.36 -21.77 -8.00
C LEU A 15 37.15 -21.22 -8.76
N PRO A 16 36.19 -22.06 -9.20
CA PRO A 16 34.98 -21.58 -9.85
C PRO A 16 34.18 -20.74 -8.84
N ALA A 17 33.89 -19.50 -9.18
CA ALA A 17 32.90 -18.71 -8.47
C ALA A 17 31.53 -19.36 -8.68
N MET A 18 30.96 -19.96 -7.64
CA MET A 18 29.62 -20.56 -7.67
C MET A 18 28.59 -19.44 -7.83
N ALA A 19 27.89 -19.44 -8.96
CA ALA A 19 26.79 -18.53 -9.25
C ALA A 19 25.48 -19.31 -9.24
N LEU A 20 24.60 -19.04 -8.28
CA LEU A 20 23.26 -19.64 -8.24
C LEU A 20 22.30 -18.75 -9.02
N THR A 21 21.70 -19.29 -10.09
CA THR A 21 20.69 -18.56 -10.87
C THR A 21 19.32 -19.20 -10.66
N PHE A 22 18.37 -18.42 -10.17
CA PHE A 22 16.97 -18.82 -10.04
C PHE A 22 16.15 -18.22 -11.18
N GLN A 23 15.64 -19.09 -12.04
CA GLN A 23 14.86 -18.72 -13.21
C GLN A 23 13.88 -19.83 -13.57
N THR A 24 12.62 -19.48 -13.82
CA THR A 24 11.61 -20.43 -14.33
C THR A 24 11.93 -20.82 -15.77
N ARG A 25 11.72 -22.09 -16.12
CA ARG A 25 11.89 -22.58 -17.49
C ARG A 25 10.89 -21.93 -18.45
N LEU A 26 11.30 -21.67 -19.68
CA LEU A 26 10.53 -20.90 -20.68
C LEU A 26 9.10 -21.41 -20.88
N GLU A 27 8.92 -22.72 -20.90
CA GLU A 27 7.65 -23.42 -21.08
C GLU A 27 6.68 -23.27 -19.90
N ASN A 28 7.20 -23.00 -18.70
CA ASN A 28 6.44 -22.94 -17.45
C ASN A 28 6.20 -21.49 -16.98
N ILE A 29 6.63 -20.50 -17.77
CA ILE A 29 6.43 -19.09 -17.40
C ILE A 29 4.96 -18.72 -17.54
N GLU A 30 4.42 -18.23 -16.43
CA GLU A 30 3.12 -17.61 -16.36
C GLU A 30 3.21 -16.28 -15.59
N TRP A 31 2.40 -15.33 -16.04
CA TRP A 31 2.12 -14.10 -15.32
C TRP A 31 0.67 -14.15 -14.85
N LYS A 32 0.46 -13.92 -13.56
CA LYS A 32 -0.85 -13.96 -12.92
C LYS A 32 -1.23 -12.55 -12.47
N VAL A 33 -2.49 -12.19 -12.69
CA VAL A 33 -3.07 -10.94 -12.22
C VAL A 33 -4.14 -11.26 -11.20
N GLU A 34 -3.97 -10.74 -10.00
CA GLU A 34 -4.88 -10.92 -8.87
C GLU A 34 -5.11 -9.56 -8.23
N GLY A 35 -6.29 -9.33 -7.67
CA GLY A 35 -6.56 -8.08 -6.98
C GLY A 35 -8.03 -7.77 -6.80
N ASP A 36 -8.25 -6.67 -6.10
CA ASP A 36 -9.55 -6.10 -5.79
C ASP A 36 -9.48 -4.57 -5.90
N LYS A 37 -10.41 -3.87 -5.24
CA LYS A 37 -10.47 -2.40 -5.26
C LYS A 37 -9.38 -1.74 -4.41
N PHE A 38 -8.65 -2.50 -3.59
CA PHE A 38 -7.61 -2.00 -2.68
C PHE A 38 -6.19 -2.31 -3.17
N GLU A 39 -5.99 -3.45 -3.84
CA GLU A 39 -4.68 -3.84 -4.34
C GLU A 39 -4.80 -4.63 -5.65
N CYS A 40 -3.94 -4.31 -6.61
CA CYS A 40 -3.72 -5.11 -7.82
C CYS A 40 -2.29 -5.63 -7.82
N ARG A 41 -2.14 -6.89 -8.19
CA ARG A 41 -0.88 -7.61 -8.19
C ARG A 41 -0.68 -8.32 -9.51
N LEU A 42 0.49 -8.09 -10.12
CA LEU A 42 0.98 -8.82 -11.29
C LEU A 42 2.19 -9.64 -10.85
N SER A 43 2.04 -10.96 -10.77
CA SER A 43 3.03 -11.87 -10.21
C SER A 43 3.58 -12.85 -11.24
N GLN A 44 4.85 -13.19 -11.09
CA GLN A 44 5.49 -14.31 -11.78
C GLN A 44 6.14 -15.23 -10.73
N PRO A 45 5.69 -16.49 -10.63
CA PRO A 45 6.38 -17.50 -9.84
C PRO A 45 7.79 -17.79 -10.40
N ILE A 46 8.74 -17.98 -9.49
CA ILE A 46 10.14 -18.29 -9.77
C ILE A 46 10.41 -19.68 -9.19
N THR A 47 10.68 -20.64 -10.08
CA THR A 47 10.95 -22.04 -9.70
C THR A 47 12.04 -22.12 -8.63
N ASP A 48 11.78 -22.90 -7.57
CA ASP A 48 12.67 -23.15 -6.43
C ASP A 48 13.11 -21.92 -5.63
N PHE A 49 12.45 -20.76 -5.82
CA PHE A 49 12.77 -19.53 -5.10
C PHE A 49 11.56 -18.89 -4.42
N GLY A 50 10.52 -18.57 -5.18
CA GLY A 50 9.39 -17.77 -4.69
C GLY A 50 8.63 -17.06 -5.81
N SER A 51 8.43 -15.75 -5.70
CA SER A 51 7.75 -14.95 -6.73
C SER A 51 8.31 -13.53 -6.80
N GLY A 52 8.31 -12.94 -7.99
CA GLY A 52 8.45 -11.50 -8.15
C GLY A 52 7.10 -10.89 -8.52
N GLU A 53 6.73 -9.79 -7.87
CA GLU A 53 5.39 -9.23 -7.93
C GLU A 53 5.44 -7.71 -8.12
N PHE A 54 4.71 -7.20 -9.09
CA PHE A 54 4.37 -5.78 -9.14
C PHE A 54 3.08 -5.56 -8.38
N VAL A 55 3.14 -4.73 -7.35
CA VAL A 55 2.01 -4.50 -6.44
C VAL A 55 1.65 -3.02 -6.48
N ARG A 56 0.40 -2.73 -6.81
CA ARG A 56 -0.15 -1.38 -6.74
C ARG A 56 -1.35 -1.37 -5.81
N ARG A 57 -1.23 -0.59 -4.74
CA ARG A 57 -2.33 -0.32 -3.82
C ARG A 57 -3.12 0.90 -4.28
N ALA A 58 -4.38 0.98 -3.84
CA ALA A 58 -5.21 2.16 -3.99
C ALA A 58 -4.46 3.42 -3.50
N GLY A 59 -4.53 4.51 -4.26
CA GLY A 59 -3.84 5.76 -3.94
C GLY A 59 -2.30 5.73 -3.99
N GLU A 60 -1.69 4.65 -4.47
CA GLU A 60 -0.25 4.49 -4.58
C GLU A 60 0.18 4.13 -6.01
N GLN A 61 1.48 4.29 -6.29
CA GLN A 61 2.09 3.77 -7.52
C GLN A 61 2.61 2.35 -7.29
N ALA A 62 2.83 1.62 -8.38
CA ALA A 62 3.31 0.24 -8.30
C ALA A 62 4.72 0.17 -7.67
N THR A 63 4.93 -0.84 -6.85
CA THR A 63 6.25 -1.24 -6.32
C THR A 63 6.58 -2.65 -6.80
N PHE A 64 7.86 -3.00 -6.88
CA PHE A 64 8.29 -4.37 -7.14
C PHE A 64 8.65 -5.04 -5.83
N ARG A 65 8.02 -6.18 -5.57
CA ARG A 65 8.22 -7.00 -4.37
C ARG A 65 8.82 -8.32 -4.78
N LEU A 66 9.94 -8.68 -4.15
CA LEU A 66 10.50 -10.02 -4.28
C LEU A 66 10.12 -10.85 -3.04
N LYS A 67 9.49 -11.99 -3.27
CA LYS A 67 9.17 -12.97 -2.24
C LYS A 67 9.98 -14.23 -2.43
N ALA A 68 10.32 -14.87 -1.31
CA ALA A 68 10.99 -16.16 -1.30
C ALA A 68 10.29 -17.13 -0.34
N TYR A 69 10.31 -18.42 -0.65
CA TYR A 69 9.77 -19.47 0.24
C TYR A 69 10.62 -19.65 1.49
N ASN A 70 11.91 -19.29 1.42
CA ASN A 70 12.86 -19.30 2.50
C ASN A 70 13.84 -18.12 2.35
N SER A 71 14.68 -17.87 3.35
CA SER A 71 15.68 -16.79 3.30
C SER A 71 16.89 -17.12 2.40
N ALA A 72 16.69 -17.81 1.26
CA ALA A 72 17.76 -18.28 0.36
C ALA A 72 18.64 -17.17 -0.22
N LEU A 73 18.15 -15.93 -0.30
CA LEU A 73 18.97 -14.80 -0.74
C LEU A 73 19.95 -14.33 0.34
N GLY A 74 19.70 -14.63 1.62
CA GLY A 74 20.41 -14.00 2.73
C GLY A 74 20.01 -12.53 2.93
N VAL A 75 20.38 -11.99 4.10
CA VAL A 75 20.14 -10.58 4.44
C VAL A 75 21.31 -9.74 3.93
N GLY A 76 21.04 -8.62 3.27
CA GLY A 76 22.11 -7.74 2.79
C GLY A 76 21.70 -6.79 1.67
N SER A 77 22.70 -6.25 0.98
CA SER A 77 22.46 -5.44 -0.21
C SER A 77 22.35 -6.33 -1.44
N ALA A 78 21.36 -6.07 -2.28
CA ALA A 78 21.24 -6.65 -3.61
C ALA A 78 21.11 -5.52 -4.63
N THR A 79 21.51 -5.79 -5.87
CA THR A 79 21.38 -4.84 -6.98
C THR A 79 20.18 -5.22 -7.82
N LEU A 80 19.32 -4.24 -8.10
CA LEU A 80 18.17 -4.41 -8.98
C LEU A 80 18.54 -3.97 -10.40
N LEU A 81 18.26 -4.83 -11.38
CA LEU A 81 18.67 -4.67 -12.77
C LEU A 81 17.47 -4.89 -13.70
N ALA A 82 17.43 -4.15 -14.81
CA ALA A 82 16.69 -4.54 -16.01
C ALA A 82 17.68 -5.16 -17.00
N ALA A 83 17.89 -6.46 -16.85
CA ALA A 83 18.93 -7.21 -17.57
C ALA A 83 18.56 -7.40 -19.04
N ALA A 84 19.55 -7.25 -19.91
CA ALA A 84 19.37 -7.57 -21.32
C ALA A 84 19.23 -9.10 -21.51
N ALA A 85 18.61 -9.50 -22.62
CA ALA A 85 18.59 -10.91 -22.98
C ALA A 85 20.02 -11.36 -23.37
N PRO A 86 20.51 -12.51 -22.89
CA PRO A 86 21.89 -12.96 -23.15
C PRO A 86 22.26 -13.08 -24.63
N TRP A 87 21.27 -13.33 -25.50
CA TRP A 87 21.44 -13.48 -26.94
C TRP A 87 21.44 -12.16 -27.74
N GLN A 88 21.27 -11.00 -27.10
CA GLN A 88 21.29 -9.70 -27.77
C GLN A 88 22.66 -9.03 -27.59
N PRO A 89 23.61 -9.22 -28.53
CA PRO A 89 24.92 -8.58 -28.42
C PRO A 89 24.79 -7.05 -28.42
N GLY A 90 25.61 -6.37 -27.60
CA GLY A 90 25.66 -4.90 -27.51
C GLY A 90 24.61 -4.25 -26.62
N ARG A 91 23.62 -5.00 -26.08
CA ARG A 91 22.70 -4.49 -25.05
C ARG A 91 23.20 -4.92 -23.66
N GLY A 92 23.61 -3.95 -22.85
CA GLY A 92 24.00 -4.18 -21.45
C GLY A 92 22.81 -4.15 -20.47
N ASP A 93 23.05 -4.68 -19.27
CA ASP A 93 22.12 -4.56 -18.13
C ASP A 93 21.94 -3.09 -17.72
N ILE A 94 20.71 -2.69 -17.41
CA ILE A 94 20.45 -1.36 -16.85
C ILE A 94 20.42 -1.48 -15.33
N ASN A 95 21.34 -0.81 -14.66
CA ASN A 95 21.38 -0.76 -13.21
C ASN A 95 20.32 0.21 -12.65
N LEU A 96 19.45 -0.29 -11.78
CA LEU A 96 18.36 0.45 -11.14
C LEU A 96 18.68 0.81 -9.67
N GLY A 97 19.87 0.46 -9.19
CA GLY A 97 20.37 0.77 -7.86
C GLY A 97 20.27 -0.40 -6.89
N ALA A 98 20.73 -0.15 -5.67
CA ALA A 98 20.71 -1.11 -4.59
C ALA A 98 19.32 -1.20 -3.93
N VAL A 99 19.00 -2.39 -3.44
CA VAL A 99 17.87 -2.69 -2.54
C VAL A 99 18.41 -3.44 -1.33
N ARG A 100 17.72 -3.34 -0.20
CA ARG A 100 18.09 -4.06 1.02
C ARG A 100 17.18 -5.27 1.17
N ALA A 101 17.76 -6.46 1.00
CA ALA A 101 17.09 -7.72 1.27
C ALA A 101 17.07 -7.98 2.78
N GLY A 102 15.87 -8.18 3.31
CA GLY A 102 15.61 -8.55 4.70
C GLY A 102 15.45 -10.05 4.91
N SER A 103 15.07 -10.43 6.12
CA SER A 103 14.68 -11.79 6.50
C SER A 103 13.15 -11.93 6.49
N GLY A 104 12.65 -13.06 5.98
CA GLY A 104 11.22 -13.39 5.91
C GLY A 104 10.73 -13.63 4.48
N ASP A 105 9.43 -13.85 4.33
CA ASP A 105 8.81 -14.21 3.04
C ASP A 105 8.90 -13.10 2.00
N VAL A 106 8.89 -11.84 2.45
CA VAL A 106 9.10 -10.66 1.59
C VAL A 106 10.52 -10.18 1.79
N LEU A 107 11.36 -10.39 0.79
CA LEU A 107 12.77 -10.02 0.87
C LEU A 107 12.96 -8.52 0.79
N PHE A 108 12.29 -7.84 -0.13
CA PHE A 108 12.29 -6.38 -0.22
C PHE A 108 11.10 -5.86 -1.04
N ASN A 109 10.82 -4.57 -0.86
CA ASN A 109 10.01 -3.76 -1.78
C ASN A 109 10.91 -2.70 -2.41
N SER A 110 10.81 -2.51 -3.72
CA SER A 110 11.52 -1.45 -4.43
C SER A 110 10.83 -0.11 -4.27
N SER A 111 11.53 0.97 -4.65
CA SER A 111 10.87 2.26 -4.86
C SER A 111 9.96 2.24 -6.08
N GLN A 112 9.00 3.18 -6.13
CA GLN A 112 8.08 3.36 -7.26
C GLN A 112 8.85 3.64 -8.57
N ALA A 113 9.91 4.46 -8.51
CA ALA A 113 10.75 4.76 -9.67
C ALA A 113 11.49 3.51 -10.19
N GLN A 114 12.02 2.68 -9.30
CA GLN A 114 12.66 1.42 -9.69
C GLN A 114 11.66 0.44 -10.31
N ALA A 115 10.47 0.32 -9.70
CA ALA A 115 9.41 -0.54 -10.23
C ALA A 115 8.98 -0.09 -11.62
N GLY A 116 8.76 1.21 -11.85
CA GLY A 116 8.42 1.75 -13.17
C GLY A 116 9.48 1.46 -14.23
N ARG A 117 10.77 1.54 -13.89
CA ARG A 117 11.86 1.18 -14.80
C ARG A 117 11.93 -0.31 -15.10
N LEU A 118 11.68 -1.17 -14.12
CA LEU A 118 11.53 -2.62 -14.36
C LEU A 118 10.34 -2.92 -15.27
N PHE A 119 9.23 -2.21 -15.05
CA PHE A 119 8.01 -2.35 -15.82
C PHE A 119 8.24 -2.03 -17.30
N ASN A 120 8.87 -0.88 -17.58
CA ASN A 120 9.25 -0.51 -18.94
C ASN A 120 10.28 -1.49 -19.52
N GLY A 121 11.22 -1.95 -18.70
CA GLY A 121 12.18 -2.97 -19.10
C GLY A 121 11.50 -4.25 -19.60
N LEU A 122 10.49 -4.76 -18.88
CA LEU A 122 9.73 -5.94 -19.31
C LEU A 122 9.02 -5.73 -20.65
N LEU A 123 8.46 -4.54 -20.90
CA LEU A 123 7.86 -4.18 -22.19
C LEU A 123 8.90 -4.17 -23.32
N ASP A 124 10.13 -3.74 -23.02
CA ASP A 124 11.26 -3.74 -23.95
C ASP A 124 11.92 -5.13 -24.10
N GLY A 125 11.38 -6.17 -23.46
CA GLY A 125 11.91 -7.53 -23.47
C GLY A 125 13.11 -7.75 -22.55
N ARG A 126 13.38 -6.84 -21.61
CA ARG A 126 14.39 -7.00 -20.56
C ARG A 126 13.84 -7.77 -19.37
N SER A 127 14.74 -8.42 -18.65
CA SER A 127 14.43 -9.25 -17.48
C SER A 127 14.67 -8.50 -16.18
N PRO A 128 13.66 -8.32 -15.30
CA PRO A 128 13.86 -7.93 -13.93
C PRO A 128 14.79 -8.93 -13.26
N THR A 129 15.93 -8.45 -12.78
CA THR A 129 16.97 -9.29 -12.23
C THR A 129 17.46 -8.72 -10.92
N VAL A 130 17.55 -9.57 -9.90
CA VAL A 130 18.10 -9.22 -8.59
C VAL A 130 19.41 -9.98 -8.44
N ARG A 131 20.50 -9.24 -8.26
CA ARG A 131 21.83 -9.82 -8.03
C ARG A 131 22.27 -9.55 -6.60
N HIS A 132 22.50 -10.60 -5.83
CA HIS A 132 23.01 -10.53 -4.47
C HIS A 132 24.39 -11.16 -4.39
N TYR A 133 25.33 -10.48 -3.73
CA TYR A 133 26.67 -11.00 -3.48
C TYR A 133 26.75 -11.51 -2.04
N SER A 134 27.07 -12.78 -1.88
CA SER A 134 27.32 -13.38 -0.56
C SER A 134 28.68 -12.93 -0.03
N ARG A 135 28.83 -12.94 1.31
CA ARG A 135 30.10 -12.65 1.98
C ARG A 135 31.19 -13.66 1.64
N ASP A 136 30.82 -14.87 1.26
CA ASP A 136 31.72 -15.97 0.91
C ASP A 136 32.23 -15.88 -0.54
N GLY A 137 31.96 -14.78 -1.25
CA GLY A 137 32.44 -14.51 -2.61
C GLY A 137 31.57 -15.09 -3.74
N GLY A 138 30.53 -15.86 -3.42
CA GLY A 138 29.51 -16.29 -4.38
C GLY A 138 28.48 -15.20 -4.70
N TYR A 139 27.72 -15.38 -5.77
CA TYR A 139 26.56 -14.52 -6.05
C TYR A 139 25.32 -15.33 -6.43
N SER A 140 24.17 -14.79 -6.06
CA SER A 140 22.86 -15.31 -6.43
C SER A 140 22.19 -14.33 -7.38
N GLU A 141 21.70 -14.84 -8.51
CA GLU A 141 20.93 -14.06 -9.49
C GLU A 141 19.51 -14.61 -9.59
N ILE A 142 18.52 -13.76 -9.36
CA ILE A 142 17.10 -14.11 -9.45
C ILE A 142 16.55 -13.36 -10.64
N ARG A 143 16.04 -14.09 -11.63
CA ARG A 143 15.65 -13.53 -12.92
C ARG A 143 14.20 -13.84 -13.23
N LEU A 144 13.43 -12.78 -13.46
CA LEU A 144 12.11 -12.85 -14.05
C LEU A 144 12.21 -12.70 -15.57
N LEU A 145 11.26 -13.28 -16.29
CA LEU A 145 11.27 -13.37 -17.74
C LEU A 145 10.06 -12.66 -18.37
N PRO A 146 10.27 -11.92 -19.48
CA PRO A 146 9.22 -11.11 -20.13
C PRO A 146 8.22 -11.93 -20.96
N VAL A 147 8.34 -13.26 -20.97
CA VAL A 147 7.48 -14.15 -21.77
C VAL A 147 6.01 -13.95 -21.38
N ARG A 148 5.15 -13.68 -22.38
CA ARG A 148 3.70 -13.40 -22.23
C ARG A 148 3.37 -12.20 -21.33
N PHE A 149 4.34 -11.35 -21.00
CA PHE A 149 4.12 -10.20 -20.14
C PHE A 149 3.11 -9.20 -20.71
N ASN A 150 3.14 -8.93 -22.01
CA ASN A 150 2.26 -7.93 -22.65
C ASN A 150 0.77 -8.21 -22.41
N LYS A 151 0.35 -9.48 -22.48
CA LYS A 151 -1.05 -9.86 -22.19
C LYS A 151 -1.37 -9.60 -20.72
N ALA A 152 -0.55 -10.12 -19.81
CA ALA A 152 -0.76 -9.94 -18.38
C ALA A 152 -0.68 -8.47 -17.95
N TYR A 153 0.10 -7.66 -18.65
CA TYR A 153 0.13 -6.21 -18.43
C TYR A 153 -1.20 -5.55 -18.80
N SER A 154 -1.80 -5.92 -19.93
CA SER A 154 -3.14 -5.43 -20.29
C SER A 154 -4.17 -5.81 -19.22
N ASP A 155 -4.13 -7.05 -18.74
CA ASP A 155 -5.02 -7.52 -17.66
C ASP A 155 -4.77 -6.76 -16.34
N TYR A 156 -3.51 -6.47 -16.03
CA TYR A 156 -3.11 -5.66 -14.88
C TYR A 156 -3.58 -4.21 -15.00
N GLN A 157 -3.50 -3.59 -16.18
CA GLN A 157 -4.03 -2.24 -16.41
C GLN A 157 -5.53 -2.18 -16.12
N LEU A 158 -6.30 -3.18 -16.59
CA LEU A 158 -7.73 -3.31 -16.30
C LEU A 158 -8.01 -3.50 -14.81
N CYS A 159 -7.15 -4.23 -14.08
CA CYS A 159 -7.23 -4.32 -12.63
C CYS A 159 -7.01 -2.94 -12.00
N THR A 160 -5.90 -2.27 -12.34
CA THR A 160 -5.53 -0.99 -11.71
C THR A 160 -6.52 0.14 -11.97
N ALA A 161 -7.28 0.06 -13.06
CA ALA A 161 -8.36 1.01 -13.36
C ALA A 161 -9.55 0.89 -12.39
N LYS A 162 -9.68 -0.22 -11.67
CA LYS A 162 -10.73 -0.47 -10.67
C LYS A 162 -10.30 -0.16 -9.23
N LEU A 163 -9.04 0.23 -9.04
CA LEU A 163 -8.54 0.60 -7.72
C LEU A 163 -9.20 1.89 -7.25
N LEU A 164 -9.45 1.95 -5.94
CA LEU A 164 -9.87 3.18 -5.30
C LEU A 164 -8.78 4.26 -5.45
N PRO A 165 -9.19 5.53 -5.54
CA PRO A 165 -8.25 6.64 -5.73
C PRO A 165 -7.35 6.88 -4.51
N MET A 166 -7.74 6.39 -3.32
CA MET A 166 -7.03 6.62 -2.05
C MET A 166 -7.05 5.35 -1.19
N ASN A 167 -6.00 5.13 -0.39
CA ASN A 167 -5.97 4.08 0.64
C ASN A 167 -6.61 4.55 1.96
N PHE A 168 -6.72 3.64 2.93
CA PHE A 168 -7.27 3.94 4.26
C PHE A 168 -6.51 5.08 4.96
N GLU A 169 -5.18 5.06 4.94
CA GLU A 169 -4.36 6.07 5.63
C GLU A 169 -4.55 7.48 5.04
N GLN A 170 -4.85 7.57 3.75
CA GLN A 170 -5.10 8.83 3.06
C GLN A 170 -6.54 9.33 3.26
N VAL A 171 -7.52 8.44 3.46
CA VAL A 171 -8.94 8.79 3.59
C VAL A 171 -9.43 8.85 5.04
N LYS A 172 -8.69 8.28 6.00
CA LYS A 172 -9.10 8.20 7.41
C LYS A 172 -9.28 9.56 8.09
N GLN A 173 -8.72 10.63 7.54
CA GLN A 173 -8.86 11.98 8.06
C GLN A 173 -9.16 12.94 6.91
N ALA A 174 -10.23 13.70 7.05
CA ALA A 174 -10.61 14.71 6.07
C ALA A 174 -11.13 15.97 6.74
N GLU A 175 -10.99 17.10 6.05
CA GLU A 175 -11.53 18.38 6.44
C GLU A 175 -12.48 18.91 5.35
N VAL A 176 -13.68 19.26 5.77
CA VAL A 176 -14.71 19.90 4.95
C VAL A 176 -14.93 21.33 5.45
N GLY A 177 -14.74 22.31 4.56
CA GLY A 177 -14.86 23.73 4.87
C GLY A 177 -16.25 24.30 4.56
N PHE A 178 -16.60 25.40 5.24
CA PHE A 178 -17.82 26.18 5.03
C PHE A 178 -17.46 27.65 4.79
N PRO A 179 -16.84 27.97 3.63
CA PRO A 179 -16.28 29.29 3.37
C PRO A 179 -17.37 30.39 3.33
N GLY A 180 -18.60 30.07 2.96
CA GLY A 180 -19.72 31.03 2.95
C GLY A 180 -20.28 31.40 4.33
N GLY A 181 -19.81 30.79 5.42
CA GLY A 181 -20.38 31.04 6.76
C GLY A 181 -21.65 30.25 7.08
N GLY A 182 -22.34 29.75 6.07
CA GLY A 182 -23.53 28.92 6.21
C GLY A 182 -23.26 27.48 6.64
N ILE A 183 -24.22 26.62 6.32
CA ILE A 183 -24.26 25.20 6.64
C ILE A 183 -24.32 24.30 5.40
N ASP A 184 -24.33 24.91 4.22
CA ASP A 184 -24.44 24.18 2.95
C ASP A 184 -23.10 23.58 2.54
N LEU A 185 -23.15 22.33 2.10
CA LEU A 185 -22.00 21.63 1.53
C LEU A 185 -21.80 22.09 0.08
N ASP A 186 -20.68 22.74 -0.17
CA ASP A 186 -20.28 23.14 -1.53
C ASP A 186 -19.90 21.90 -2.38
N PRO A 187 -19.74 22.06 -3.71
CA PRO A 187 -19.37 20.93 -4.58
C PRO A 187 -18.05 20.27 -4.22
N ALA A 188 -17.06 21.02 -3.71
CA ALA A 188 -15.75 20.48 -3.34
C ALA A 188 -15.85 19.63 -2.06
N ALA A 189 -16.63 20.08 -1.08
CA ALA A 189 -17.00 19.34 0.12
C ALA A 189 -17.70 18.02 -0.23
N LYS A 190 -18.72 18.08 -1.10
CA LYS A 190 -19.43 16.88 -1.58
C LYS A 190 -18.49 15.90 -2.29
N ALA A 191 -17.60 16.38 -3.15
CA ALA A 191 -16.62 15.52 -3.83
C ALA A 191 -15.70 14.79 -2.84
N LYS A 192 -15.19 15.49 -1.81
CA LYS A 192 -14.39 14.85 -0.75
C LYS A 192 -15.19 13.79 0.01
N LEU A 193 -16.43 14.12 0.41
CA LEU A 193 -17.30 13.19 1.13
C LEU A 193 -17.67 11.97 0.28
N MET A 194 -17.83 12.13 -1.04
CA MET A 194 -18.08 11.02 -1.96
C MET A 194 -16.89 10.04 -2.02
N VAL A 195 -15.64 10.55 -2.03
CA VAL A 195 -14.46 9.68 -2.00
C VAL A 195 -14.41 8.86 -0.70
N MET A 196 -14.71 9.49 0.45
CA MET A 196 -14.79 8.78 1.72
C MET A 196 -15.90 7.73 1.72
N LEU A 197 -17.07 8.09 1.20
CA LEU A 197 -18.22 7.20 1.11
C LEU A 197 -17.93 5.98 0.23
N GLU A 198 -17.26 6.16 -0.90
CA GLU A 198 -16.87 5.07 -1.78
C GLU A 198 -15.93 4.10 -1.07
N PHE A 199 -14.97 4.63 -0.29
CA PHE A 199 -14.08 3.81 0.53
C PHE A 199 -14.84 3.04 1.61
N ILE A 200 -15.70 3.70 2.39
CA ILE A 200 -16.49 3.07 3.47
C ILE A 200 -17.37 1.95 2.91
N LYS A 201 -17.98 2.17 1.74
CA LYS A 201 -18.79 1.14 1.06
C LYS A 201 -17.97 -0.04 0.54
N ALA A 202 -16.71 0.19 0.17
CA ALA A 202 -15.80 -0.85 -0.29
C ALA A 202 -15.19 -1.64 0.88
N ASP A 203 -14.98 -1.01 2.05
CA ASP A 203 -14.39 -1.61 3.24
C ASP A 203 -15.37 -1.58 4.43
N PRO A 204 -16.20 -2.62 4.62
CA PRO A 204 -17.11 -2.71 5.76
C PRO A 204 -16.44 -2.76 7.13
N THR A 205 -15.11 -2.94 7.21
CA THR A 205 -14.39 -2.88 8.48
C THR A 205 -14.29 -1.45 9.03
N VAL A 206 -14.44 -0.44 8.17
CA VAL A 206 -14.59 0.96 8.58
C VAL A 206 -16.03 1.18 9.01
N ASN A 207 -16.23 1.20 10.32
CA ASN A 207 -17.56 1.15 10.94
C ASN A 207 -17.80 2.24 11.98
N HIS A 208 -16.87 3.20 12.08
CA HIS A 208 -16.97 4.33 13.00
C HIS A 208 -16.52 5.61 12.30
N ILE A 209 -17.33 6.66 12.41
CA ILE A 209 -17.13 7.98 11.81
C ILE A 209 -17.27 9.03 12.90
N GLU A 210 -16.19 9.74 13.22
CA GLU A 210 -16.25 10.89 14.11
C GLU A 210 -16.34 12.18 13.29
N LEU A 211 -17.28 13.05 13.66
CA LEU A 211 -17.48 14.36 13.07
C LEU A 211 -17.25 15.42 14.15
N ASP A 212 -16.27 16.30 13.96
CA ASP A 212 -16.01 17.43 14.84
C ASP A 212 -16.33 18.75 14.13
N GLY A 213 -17.44 19.37 14.52
CA GLY A 213 -17.87 20.66 13.99
C GLY A 213 -17.19 21.84 14.68
N HIS A 214 -16.74 22.80 13.87
CA HIS A 214 -16.09 24.04 14.32
C HIS A 214 -16.71 25.30 13.67
N SER A 215 -16.57 26.43 14.35
CA SER A 215 -16.92 27.75 13.85
C SER A 215 -15.78 28.75 14.03
N ASP A 216 -15.91 29.91 13.40
CA ASP A 216 -15.05 31.06 13.65
C ASP A 216 -15.53 31.84 14.88
N ASN A 217 -14.88 32.96 15.18
CA ASN A 217 -15.19 33.81 16.33
C ASN A 217 -16.14 34.98 16.03
N SER A 218 -16.86 34.99 14.89
CA SER A 218 -17.65 36.16 14.48
C SER A 218 -18.95 36.33 15.28
N GLY A 219 -19.52 35.22 15.77
CA GLY A 219 -20.73 35.21 16.59
C GLY A 219 -20.43 35.15 18.10
N ASN A 220 -21.48 35.18 18.91
CA ASN A 220 -21.36 34.85 20.33
C ASN A 220 -21.20 33.32 20.53
N ARG A 221 -20.79 32.91 21.73
CA ARG A 221 -20.52 31.51 22.08
C ARG A 221 -21.68 30.54 21.78
N LEU A 222 -22.92 30.94 22.04
CA LEU A 222 -24.08 30.07 21.79
C LEU A 222 -24.37 29.92 20.30
N THR A 223 -24.31 31.02 19.55
CA THR A 223 -24.46 31.03 18.10
C THR A 223 -23.35 30.22 17.42
N ASN A 224 -22.11 30.40 17.84
CA ASN A 224 -20.96 29.65 17.31
C ASN A 224 -21.08 28.16 17.60
N ARG A 225 -21.55 27.78 18.79
CA ARG A 225 -21.82 26.38 19.16
C ARG A 225 -22.93 25.79 18.30
N ASP A 226 -24.03 26.50 18.09
CA ASP A 226 -25.13 26.04 17.23
C ASP A 226 -24.69 25.90 15.77
N LEU A 227 -23.98 26.87 15.21
CA LEU A 227 -23.43 26.79 13.85
C LEU A 227 -22.50 25.59 13.67
N SER A 228 -21.61 25.35 14.64
CA SER A 228 -20.72 24.19 14.59
C SER A 228 -21.48 22.87 14.61
N ARG A 229 -22.58 22.77 15.38
CA ARG A 229 -23.47 21.62 15.40
C ARG A 229 -24.17 21.42 14.05
N ARG A 230 -24.76 22.48 13.49
CA ARG A 230 -25.50 22.39 12.22
C ARG A 230 -24.63 21.98 11.05
N ARG A 231 -23.37 22.45 11.00
CA ARG A 231 -22.40 22.00 9.98
C ARG A 231 -22.08 20.52 10.10
N GLY A 232 -21.85 20.05 11.33
CA GLY A 232 -21.64 18.63 11.59
C GLY A 232 -22.86 17.78 11.23
N LEU A 233 -24.08 18.27 11.51
CA LEU A 233 -25.32 17.63 11.07
C LEU A 233 -25.44 17.58 9.54
N ALA A 234 -25.07 18.63 8.82
CA ALA A 234 -25.09 18.61 7.36
C ALA A 234 -24.18 17.50 6.77
N VAL A 235 -23.01 17.27 7.37
CA VAL A 235 -22.13 16.15 6.99
C VAL A 235 -22.71 14.81 7.40
N MET A 236 -23.29 14.70 8.59
CA MET A 236 -23.95 13.49 9.07
C MET A 236 -25.12 13.09 8.15
N ASP A 237 -25.96 14.05 7.79
CA ASP A 237 -27.12 13.85 6.90
C ASP A 237 -26.68 13.43 5.50
N PHE A 238 -25.55 13.96 5.01
CA PHE A 238 -24.95 13.48 3.76
C PHE A 238 -24.60 11.98 3.84
N PHE A 239 -23.92 11.52 4.89
CA PHE A 239 -23.58 10.11 5.05
C PHE A 239 -24.82 9.22 5.21
N LYS A 240 -25.79 9.66 6.02
CA LYS A 240 -27.07 8.96 6.24
C LYS A 240 -27.86 8.80 4.94
N ALA A 241 -28.00 9.89 4.17
CA ALA A 241 -28.67 9.87 2.87
C ALA A 241 -28.01 8.90 1.86
N ASN A 242 -26.73 8.58 2.08
CA ASN A 242 -25.97 7.66 1.26
C ASN A 242 -25.87 6.23 1.83
N GLY A 243 -26.64 5.92 2.88
CA GLY A 243 -26.80 4.57 3.43
C GLY A 243 -25.88 4.22 4.59
N ILE A 244 -25.15 5.19 5.17
CA ILE A 244 -24.39 4.95 6.39
C ILE A 244 -25.33 5.01 7.60
N PRO A 245 -25.39 3.97 8.46
CA PRO A 245 -26.22 3.99 9.66
C PRO A 245 -25.78 5.09 10.63
N GLU A 246 -26.76 5.79 11.23
CA GLU A 246 -26.48 6.82 12.24
C GLU A 246 -25.70 6.27 13.45
N SER A 247 -25.88 4.99 13.79
CA SER A 247 -25.13 4.32 14.86
C SER A 247 -23.62 4.23 14.63
N GLN A 248 -23.16 4.40 13.39
CA GLN A 248 -21.73 4.45 13.05
C GLN A 248 -21.16 5.87 13.13
N ILE A 249 -22.00 6.90 13.36
CA ILE A 249 -21.58 8.29 13.29
C ILE A 249 -21.67 8.94 14.68
N VAL A 250 -20.55 9.50 15.14
CA VAL A 250 -20.48 10.28 16.37
C VAL A 250 -20.25 11.75 16.02
N LEU A 251 -21.23 12.59 16.33
CA LEU A 251 -21.13 14.03 16.13
C LEU A 251 -20.74 14.76 17.41
N ARG A 252 -19.62 15.47 17.37
CA ARG A 252 -19.14 16.43 18.37
C ARG A 252 -19.09 17.82 17.76
N PHE A 253 -19.24 18.84 18.61
CA PHE A 253 -19.26 20.23 18.15
C PHE A 253 -18.69 21.17 19.21
N HIS A 254 -17.77 22.00 18.77
CA HIS A 254 -16.87 22.74 19.68
C HIS A 254 -17.11 24.24 19.69
N GLY A 255 -17.87 24.76 18.73
CA GLY A 255 -17.93 26.19 18.46
C GLY A 255 -16.57 26.72 18.02
N GLU A 256 -16.19 27.86 18.56
CA GLU A 256 -14.98 28.62 18.28
C GLU A 256 -13.76 28.20 19.13
N ARG A 257 -13.92 27.21 20.03
CA ARG A 257 -12.93 26.86 21.07
C ARG A 257 -11.60 26.31 20.56
N TYR A 258 -11.59 25.69 19.37
CA TYR A 258 -10.39 25.06 18.78
C TYR A 258 -10.13 25.60 17.37
N PRO A 259 -9.63 26.85 17.24
CA PRO A 259 -9.30 27.42 15.94
C PRO A 259 -8.09 26.70 15.34
N LEU A 260 -8.16 26.39 14.04
CA LEU A 260 -7.03 25.85 13.28
C LEU A 260 -5.99 26.94 13.01
N VAL A 261 -6.46 28.16 12.78
CA VAL A 261 -5.64 29.35 12.52
C VAL A 261 -6.19 30.56 13.30
N PRO A 262 -5.38 31.59 13.59
CA PRO A 262 -5.87 32.79 14.27
C PRO A 262 -7.00 33.48 13.49
N ASN A 263 -8.09 33.87 14.15
CA ASN A 263 -9.26 34.52 13.53
C ASN A 263 -9.02 36.00 13.11
N THR A 264 -7.83 36.33 12.63
CA THR A 264 -7.36 37.70 12.37
C THR A 264 -7.92 38.31 11.09
N ASN A 265 -8.32 37.49 10.11
CA ASN A 265 -8.82 37.97 8.81
C ASN A 265 -9.91 37.04 8.23
N PRO A 266 -10.68 37.49 7.21
CA PRO A 266 -11.76 36.68 6.62
C PRO A 266 -11.32 35.32 6.08
N ALA A 267 -10.12 35.24 5.49
CA ALA A 267 -9.59 33.99 4.94
C ALA A 267 -9.27 32.97 6.05
N ASN A 268 -8.71 33.42 7.16
CA ASN A 268 -8.47 32.57 8.33
C ASN A 268 -9.78 32.12 8.98
N ARG A 269 -10.76 33.02 9.08
CA ARG A 269 -12.09 32.65 9.58
C ARG A 269 -12.73 31.57 8.69
N ALA A 270 -12.58 31.65 7.37
CA ALA A 270 -13.04 30.61 6.45
C ALA A 270 -12.43 29.23 6.72
N LYS A 271 -11.13 29.17 7.02
CA LYS A 271 -10.44 27.93 7.42
C LYS A 271 -10.96 27.37 8.74
N ASN A 272 -11.32 28.23 9.70
CA ASN A 272 -11.85 27.78 10.99
C ASN A 272 -13.27 27.23 10.91
N ARG A 273 -14.06 27.68 9.93
CA ARG A 273 -15.40 27.15 9.63
C ARG A 273 -15.29 25.81 8.93
N ARG A 274 -15.18 24.73 9.70
CA ARG A 274 -14.90 23.39 9.17
C ARG A 274 -15.61 22.30 9.97
N VAL A 275 -15.70 21.13 9.36
CA VAL A 275 -15.97 19.86 10.03
C VAL A 275 -14.79 18.95 9.76
N ASN A 276 -14.15 18.49 10.83
CA ASN A 276 -13.14 17.44 10.74
C ASN A 276 -13.84 16.09 10.78
N ILE A 277 -13.36 15.15 9.98
CA ILE A 277 -13.94 13.83 9.82
C ILE A 277 -12.84 12.82 10.10
N HIS A 278 -13.11 11.86 10.97
CA HIS A 278 -12.23 10.74 11.24
C HIS A 278 -12.95 9.42 10.96
N LEU A 279 -12.28 8.49 10.28
CA LEU A 279 -12.75 7.14 10.05
C LEU A 279 -11.92 6.16 10.86
N ASP A 280 -12.59 5.24 11.54
CA ASP A 280 -11.98 4.23 12.37
C ASP A 280 -12.54 2.84 12.09
N ARG A 281 -11.75 1.84 12.50
CA ARG A 281 -12.13 0.43 12.53
C ARG A 281 -12.26 0.01 13.98
N VAL A 282 -13.49 -0.07 14.47
CA VAL A 282 -13.78 -0.49 15.84
C VAL A 282 -14.12 -1.99 15.82
N PRO A 283 -13.36 -2.85 16.51
CA PRO A 283 -13.73 -4.25 16.66
C PRO A 283 -15.14 -4.35 17.25
N ALA A 284 -16.00 -5.18 16.66
CA ALA A 284 -17.33 -5.39 17.22
C ALA A 284 -17.19 -5.88 18.68
N PRO A 285 -17.97 -5.33 19.63
CA PRO A 285 -17.94 -5.85 20.99
C PRO A 285 -18.32 -7.33 20.97
N GLU A 286 -17.45 -8.17 21.53
CA GLU A 286 -17.67 -9.61 21.64
C GLU A 286 -18.98 -9.84 22.39
N LYS A 287 -19.95 -10.45 21.71
CA LYS A 287 -21.26 -10.75 22.29
C LYS A 287 -21.01 -11.69 23.49
N PRO A 288 -21.44 -11.36 24.73
CA PRO A 288 -21.23 -12.26 25.85
C PRO A 288 -21.83 -13.62 25.53
N ALA A 289 -21.02 -14.68 25.63
CA ALA A 289 -21.48 -16.05 25.44
C ALA A 289 -22.71 -16.28 26.33
N PRO A 290 -23.76 -16.98 25.83
CA PRO A 290 -24.90 -17.36 26.67
C PRO A 290 -24.37 -18.12 27.88
N GLN A 291 -24.57 -17.57 29.08
CA GLN A 291 -24.25 -18.28 30.31
C GLN A 291 -25.06 -19.58 30.31
N ALA A 292 -24.36 -20.71 30.33
CA ALA A 292 -25.00 -22.01 30.49
C ALA A 292 -25.81 -21.97 31.79
N THR A 293 -27.13 -22.11 31.68
CA THR A 293 -28.03 -22.29 32.81
C THR A 293 -27.56 -23.50 33.62
N ALA A 294 -27.11 -23.26 34.84
CA ALA A 294 -26.76 -24.32 35.78
C ALA A 294 -28.00 -25.22 36.04
N PRO A 295 -27.84 -26.55 36.07
CA PRO A 295 -28.96 -27.44 36.35
C PRO A 295 -29.45 -27.25 37.80
N ALA A 296 -30.76 -27.11 37.95
CA ALA A 296 -31.43 -27.08 39.25
C ALA A 296 -31.17 -28.41 39.97
N ASN A 297 -30.46 -28.37 41.09
CA ASN A 297 -30.33 -29.52 41.99
C ASN A 297 -31.71 -29.92 42.49
N ALA A 298 -32.12 -31.14 42.15
CA ALA A 298 -33.25 -31.81 42.76
C ALA A 298 -32.96 -31.97 44.27
N ALA A 299 -33.77 -31.32 45.09
CA ALA A 299 -33.81 -31.55 46.52
C ALA A 299 -34.30 -32.98 46.78
N ALA A 300 -33.42 -33.83 47.31
CA ALA A 300 -33.81 -35.08 47.93
C ALA A 300 -34.38 -34.76 49.32
N THR A 301 -35.69 -34.93 49.45
CA THR A 301 -36.39 -35.04 50.74
C THR A 301 -36.45 -36.50 51.16
N SER A 302 -36.01 -36.74 52.40
CA SER A 302 -36.34 -37.84 53.34
C SER A 302 -36.12 -39.29 52.89
#